data_AF-A0A965LDN9-F1
#
_entry.id   AF-A0A965LDN9-F1
#
_cell.length_a   1.000
_cell.length_b   1.000
_cell.length_c   1.000
_cell.angle_alpha   90.00
_cell.angle_beta   90.00
_cell.angle_gamma   90.00
#
_symmetry.space_group_name_H-M   'P 1'
#
loop_
_entity.id
_entity.type
_entity.pdbx_description
1 polymer ?
#
loop_
_entity_poly.entity_id
_entity_poly.type
_entity_poly.pdbx_seq_one_letter_code
_entity_poly.pdbx_strand_id
1 'polypeptide(L)'
;GTASKPTFDKFHGVYYLGWQERTTIKKVGRSVFNIDVSNDGKHWERKYRFETTKSFQYPSFIEDKGSIWFCVTQGDTDSSRKERIMFGQLE
;
A
#
# COMPACT_ATOMS: atom_id res chain seq x y z
N GLY A 1 1.37 5.19 -17.47
CA GLY A 1 1.20 5.20 -16.01
C GLY A 1 0.24 6.30 -15.58
N THR A 2 -1.04 5.97 -15.51
CA THR A 2 -2.10 6.64 -14.72
C THR A 2 -2.05 6.12 -13.28
N ALA A 3 -0.82 6.04 -12.76
CA ALA A 3 -0.29 4.91 -12.00
C ALA A 3 -0.49 5.07 -10.49
N SER A 4 -1.27 4.17 -9.89
CA SER A 4 -1.25 3.94 -8.44
C SER A 4 0.07 3.30 -8.05
N LYS A 5 1.08 4.15 -7.87
CA LYS A 5 2.50 3.78 -7.77
C LYS A 5 2.70 2.70 -6.70
N PRO A 6 3.35 1.57 -7.00
CA PRO A 6 3.90 0.74 -5.94
C PRO A 6 4.98 1.53 -5.17
N THR A 7 5.25 1.12 -3.93
CA THR A 7 6.35 1.64 -3.10
C THR A 7 7.27 0.49 -2.72
N PHE A 8 8.58 0.75 -2.69
CA PHE A 8 9.58 -0.26 -2.41
C PHE A 8 10.69 0.34 -1.57
N ASP A 9 10.86 -0.19 -0.37
CA ASP A 9 11.74 0.35 0.66
C ASP A 9 12.43 -0.80 1.41
N LYS A 10 13.56 -0.53 2.05
CA LYS A 10 14.28 -1.51 2.87
C LYS A 10 14.47 -0.96 4.27
N PHE A 11 13.93 -1.66 5.26
CA PHE A 11 14.01 -1.30 6.67
C PHE A 11 14.66 -2.43 7.45
N HIS A 12 15.68 -2.12 8.26
CA HIS A 12 16.35 -3.08 9.15
C HIS A 12 16.75 -4.42 8.48
N GLY A 13 17.14 -4.39 7.20
CA GLY A 13 17.53 -5.60 6.46
C GLY A 13 16.40 -6.27 5.67
N VAL A 14 15.14 -5.91 5.91
CA VAL A 14 13.95 -6.47 5.27
C VAL A 14 13.43 -5.54 4.18
N TYR A 15 13.17 -6.07 2.99
CA TYR A 15 12.53 -5.36 1.89
C TYR A 15 11.01 -5.35 2.06
N TYR A 16 10.38 -4.23 1.75
CA TYR A 16 8.93 -4.03 1.76
C TYR A 16 8.48 -3.59 0.37
N LEU A 17 7.49 -4.27 -0.20
CA LEU A 17 6.87 -3.95 -1.48
C LEU A 17 5.38 -3.72 -1.26
N GLY A 18 4.96 -2.46 -1.32
CA GLY A 18 3.56 -2.06 -1.31
C GLY A 18 3.02 -1.96 -2.73
N TRP A 19 1.98 -2.71 -3.08
CA TRP A 19 1.45 -2.75 -4.44
C TRP A 19 -0.06 -3.00 -4.51
N GLN A 20 -0.65 -2.69 -5.65
CA GLN A 20 -2.08 -2.87 -5.93
C GLN A 20 -2.30 -3.93 -6.99
N GLU A 21 -3.30 -4.77 -6.76
CA GLU A 21 -3.78 -5.71 -7.78
C GLU A 21 -5.01 -5.16 -8.51
N ARG A 22 -5.39 -5.84 -9.60
CA ARG A 22 -6.50 -5.40 -10.48
C ARG A 22 -7.89 -5.67 -9.92
N THR A 23 -7.99 -6.40 -8.81
CA THR A 23 -9.26 -6.75 -8.15
C THR A 23 -10.13 -5.52 -7.90
N THR A 24 -11.42 -5.66 -8.19
CA THR A 24 -12.42 -4.62 -7.94
C THR A 24 -13.40 -5.08 -6.88
N ILE A 25 -13.73 -4.21 -5.92
CA ILE A 25 -14.74 -4.48 -4.89
C ILE A 25 -15.89 -3.50 -5.08
N LYS A 26 -17.13 -4.00 -5.25
CA LYS A 26 -18.31 -3.16 -5.56
C LYS A 26 -18.09 -2.19 -6.74
N LYS A 27 -17.46 -2.66 -7.81
CA LYS A 27 -17.08 -1.88 -9.02
C LYS A 27 -16.05 -0.77 -8.78
N VAL A 28 -15.49 -0.65 -7.57
CA VAL A 28 -14.36 0.24 -7.29
C VAL A 28 -13.06 -0.50 -7.60
N GLY A 29 -12.16 0.16 -8.33
CA GLY A 29 -10.81 -0.34 -8.61
C GLY A 29 -9.81 0.15 -7.56
N ARG A 30 -8.62 -0.47 -7.52
CA ARG A 30 -7.58 -0.16 -6.51
C ARG A 30 -8.08 -0.42 -5.08
N SER A 31 -8.99 -1.37 -4.96
CA SER A 31 -9.66 -1.74 -3.71
C SER A 31 -8.86 -2.69 -2.86
N VAL A 32 -7.79 -3.26 -3.42
CA VAL A 32 -6.90 -4.18 -2.72
C VAL A 32 -5.48 -3.64 -2.76
N PHE A 33 -4.89 -3.49 -1.58
CA PHE A 33 -3.49 -3.10 -1.39
C PHE A 33 -2.76 -4.20 -0.62
N ASN A 34 -1.64 -4.65 -1.17
CA ASN A 34 -0.82 -5.73 -0.65
C ASN A 34 0.52 -5.15 -0.17
N ILE A 35 1.02 -5.66 0.95
CA ILE A 35 2.40 -5.44 1.39
C ILE A 35 3.06 -6.81 1.45
N ASP A 36 4.04 -7.01 0.59
CA ASP A 36 4.89 -8.19 0.58
C ASP A 36 6.26 -7.84 1.17
N VAL A 37 6.87 -8.76 1.89
CA VAL A 37 8.21 -8.59 2.46
C VAL A 37 9.17 -9.66 2.01
N SER A 38 10.46 -9.35 2.03
CA SER A 38 11.53 -10.28 1.66
C SER A 38 12.82 -9.97 2.41
N ASN A 39 13.54 -11.00 2.83
CA ASN A 39 14.89 -10.84 3.42
C ASN A 39 16.00 -10.83 2.34
N ASP A 40 15.73 -11.39 1.15
CA ASP A 40 16.74 -11.62 0.11
C ASP A 40 16.39 -10.97 -1.25
N GLY A 41 15.22 -10.33 -1.35
CA GLY A 41 14.68 -9.74 -2.56
C GLY A 41 14.22 -10.75 -3.61
N LYS A 42 14.26 -12.06 -3.31
CA LYS A 42 13.92 -13.16 -4.25
C LYS A 42 12.69 -13.91 -3.80
N HIS A 43 12.62 -14.24 -2.52
CA HIS A 43 11.48 -14.93 -1.92
C HIS A 43 10.62 -13.92 -1.18
N TRP A 44 9.36 -13.82 -1.59
CA TRP A 44 8.44 -12.81 -1.12
C TRP A 44 7.27 -13.47 -0.40
N GLU A 45 6.93 -12.96 0.77
CA GLU A 45 5.78 -13.38 1.55
C GLU A 45 4.80 -12.22 1.76
N ARG A 46 3.50 -12.53 1.73
CA ARG A 46 2.45 -11.54 2.00
C ARG A 46 2.43 -11.23 3.49
N LYS A 47 2.82 -10.01 3.87
CA LYS A 47 2.73 -9.54 5.26
C LYS A 47 1.36 -8.97 5.58
N TYR A 48 0.83 -8.12 4.70
CA TYR A 48 -0.50 -7.51 4.87
C TYR A 48 -1.30 -7.49 3.58
N ARG A 49 -2.62 -7.63 3.71
CA ARG A 49 -3.60 -7.42 2.65
C ARG A 49 -4.71 -6.54 3.19
N PHE A 50 -4.91 -5.39 2.57
CA PHE A 50 -5.99 -4.47 2.89
C PHE A 50 -7.03 -4.48 1.77
N GLU A 51 -8.29 -4.57 2.15
CA GLU A 51 -9.42 -4.53 1.24
C GLU A 51 -10.37 -3.40 1.63
N THR A 52 -10.94 -2.74 0.63
CA THR A 52 -11.85 -1.63 0.87
C THR A 52 -12.83 -1.46 -0.29
N THR A 53 -14.04 -1.00 0.00
CA THR A 53 -14.99 -0.54 -1.03
C THR A 53 -14.65 0.84 -1.56
N LYS A 54 -13.51 1.39 -1.16
CA LYS A 54 -12.92 2.67 -1.58
C LYS A 54 -11.67 2.39 -2.45
N SER A 55 -10.94 3.41 -2.88
CA SER A 55 -9.67 3.20 -3.61
C SER A 55 -8.48 3.58 -2.74
N PHE A 56 -7.39 2.81 -2.79
CA PHE A 56 -6.08 3.22 -2.29
C PHE A 56 -5.24 3.76 -3.45
N GLN A 57 -4.38 4.76 -3.22
CA GLN A 57 -3.50 5.36 -4.22
C GLN A 57 -2.30 6.00 -3.56
N TYR A 58 -1.18 6.09 -4.28
CA TYR A 58 0.04 6.80 -3.83
C TYR A 58 0.51 6.39 -2.42
N PRO A 59 0.79 5.09 -2.21
CA PRO A 59 1.40 4.63 -0.97
C PRO A 59 2.80 5.22 -0.77
N SER A 60 3.20 5.33 0.49
CA SER A 60 4.58 5.56 0.92
C SER A 60 4.83 4.90 2.26
N PHE A 61 6.04 4.39 2.46
CA PHE A 61 6.54 3.97 3.77
C PHE A 61 7.42 5.06 4.37
N ILE A 62 7.39 5.21 5.69
CA ILE A 62 8.29 6.07 6.46
C ILE A 62 8.76 5.28 7.68
N GLU A 63 10.05 5.32 8.01
CA GLU A 63 10.55 4.84 9.30
C GLU A 63 10.75 6.02 10.24
N ASP A 64 10.26 5.90 11.47
CA ASP A 64 10.50 6.84 12.57
C ASP A 64 10.65 6.07 13.88
N LYS A 65 11.81 6.23 14.54
CA LYS A 65 12.13 5.66 15.85
C LYS A 65 11.97 4.14 15.95
N GLY A 66 12.33 3.43 14.89
CA GLY A 66 12.25 1.98 14.78
C GLY A 66 10.87 1.47 14.36
N SER A 67 9.90 2.36 14.15
CA SER A 67 8.56 2.01 13.69
C SER A 67 8.39 2.33 12.21
N ILE A 68 7.72 1.44 11.48
CA ILE A 68 7.40 1.63 10.08
C ILE A 68 5.97 2.13 9.98
N TRP A 69 5.81 3.30 9.38
CA TRP A 69 4.55 3.96 9.13
C TRP A 69 4.16 3.81 7.66
N PHE A 70 2.87 3.62 7.44
CA PHE A 70 2.28 3.56 6.12
C PHE A 70 1.35 4.73 5.91
N CYS A 71 1.52 5.42 4.79
CA CYS A 71 0.66 6.50 4.36
C CYS A 71 0.12 6.19 2.96
N VAL A 72 -1.16 6.48 2.73
CA VAL A 72 -1.83 6.23 1.45
C VAL A 72 -2.92 7.26 1.22
N THR A 73 -3.11 7.67 -0.03
CA THR A 73 -4.27 8.48 -0.42
C THR A 73 -5.46 7.57 -0.65
N GLN A 74 -6.62 7.91 -0.11
CA GLN A 74 -7.87 7.19 -0.36
C GLN A 74 -8.83 8.03 -1.23
N GLY A 75 -9.35 7.43 -2.29
CA GLY A 75 -10.53 7.92 -3.00
C GLY A 75 -11.78 7.23 -2.47
N ASP A 76 -12.89 7.95 -2.37
CA ASP A 76 -14.13 7.56 -1.68
C ASP A 76 -15.36 7.68 -2.59
N THR A 77 -15.85 8.90 -2.85
CA THR A 77 -17.02 9.13 -3.71
C THR A 77 -16.72 8.88 -5.18
N ASP A 78 -15.45 9.05 -5.56
CA ASP A 78 -14.91 8.70 -6.87
C ASP A 78 -13.55 8.04 -6.67
N SER A 79 -13.42 6.82 -7.18
CA SER A 79 -12.20 6.01 -7.09
C SER A 79 -10.95 6.66 -7.73
N SER A 80 -11.13 7.63 -8.62
CA SER A 80 -10.08 8.41 -9.25
C SER A 80 -9.65 9.63 -8.43
N ARG A 81 -10.51 10.13 -7.52
CA ARG A 81 -10.23 11.30 -6.69
C ARG A 81 -9.35 10.94 -5.49
N LYS A 82 -8.66 11.96 -4.98
CA LYS A 82 -7.75 11.90 -3.83
C LYS A 82 -8.39 12.67 -2.69
N GLU A 83 -9.29 12.04 -1.96
CA GLU A 83 -10.20 12.77 -1.06
C GLU A 83 -9.69 12.85 0.38
N ARG A 84 -8.87 11.87 0.81
CA ARG A 84 -8.28 11.89 2.15
C ARG A 84 -6.92 11.21 2.20
N ILE A 85 -6.12 11.58 3.19
CA ILE A 85 -4.89 10.88 3.55
C ILE A 85 -5.21 9.92 4.68
N MET A 86 -4.86 8.65 4.50
CA MET A 86 -4.89 7.61 5.52
C MET A 86 -3.46 7.33 5.94
N PHE A 87 -3.20 7.28 7.25
CA PHE A 87 -1.89 6.92 7.76
C PHE A 87 -2.03 6.08 9.04
N GLY A 88 -1.05 5.23 9.29
CA GLY A 88 -1.01 4.40 10.49
C GLY A 88 0.32 3.69 10.63
N GLN A 89 0.65 3.28 11.84
CA GLN A 89 1.80 2.43 12.12
C GLN A 89 1.54 1.01 11.62
N LEU A 90 2.50 0.41 10.91
CA LEU A 90 2.50 -1.00 10.53
C LEU A 90 3.13 -1.86 11.63
N GLU A 91 4.26 -1.39 12.17
CA GLU A 91 5.03 -2.00 13.28
C GLU A 91 5.91 -0.98 13.98
#